data_AF-A0A7J2HXT1-F1
#
_entry.id   AF-A0A7J2HXT1-F1
#
_cell.length_a   1.000
_cell.length_b   1.000
_cell.length_c   1.000
_cell.angle_alpha   90.00
_cell.angle_beta   90.00
_cell.angle_gamma   90.00
#
_symmetry.space_group_name_H-M   'P 1'
#
loop_
_entity.id
_entity.type
_entity.pdbx_description
1 polymer ?
#
loop_
_entity_poly.entity_id
_entity_poly.type
_entity_poly.pdbx_seq_one_letter_code
_entity_poly.pdbx_strand_id
1 'polypeptide(L)'
;MSDIFAFSIPQVQVLLSKRRKKRDLCTYCGVFRRQALNIVAREEGATKVATGHNLDDMVQTLFMNLIRGDMSAMARLFSKSPSTRKLIPRIRPLARVSEKETTVQALLLEIPAHF
;
A
#
# COMPACT_ATOMS: atom_id res chain seq x y z
N MET A 1 -12.34 1.23 8.47
CA MET A 1 -12.65 0.49 7.21
C MET A 1 -14.15 0.20 7.13
N SER A 2 -14.74 -0.21 8.25
CA SER A 2 -16.19 -0.22 8.47
C SER A 2 -16.84 1.14 8.19
N ASP A 3 -16.17 2.24 8.53
CA ASP A 3 -16.69 3.61 8.33
C ASP A 3 -16.76 4.02 6.86
N ILE A 4 -15.89 3.44 6.02
CA ILE A 4 -15.80 3.76 4.58
C ILE A 4 -16.63 2.78 3.75
N PHE A 5 -16.63 1.49 4.12
CA PHE A 5 -17.21 0.42 3.30
C PHE A 5 -18.39 -0.32 3.94
N ALA A 6 -18.77 0.01 5.18
CA ALA A 6 -19.80 -0.69 5.96
C ALA A 6 -19.55 -2.19 6.18
N PHE A 7 -18.32 -2.68 5.97
CA PHE A 7 -17.93 -4.07 6.22
C PHE A 7 -16.50 -4.18 6.79
N SER A 8 -16.23 -5.32 7.43
CA SER A 8 -14.91 -5.69 7.97
C SER A 8 -14.21 -6.77 7.13
N ILE A 9 -12.88 -6.83 7.18
CA ILE A 9 -12.10 -7.88 6.49
C ILE A 9 -12.51 -9.30 6.92
N PRO A 10 -12.79 -9.59 8.21
CA PRO A 10 -13.35 -10.88 8.63
C PRO A 10 -14.68 -11.23 7.95
N GLN A 11 -15.57 -10.25 7.73
CA GLN A 11 -16.83 -10.50 7.00
C GLN A 11 -16.56 -10.87 5.53
N VAL A 12 -15.56 -10.23 4.90
CA VAL A 12 -15.13 -10.59 3.54
C VAL A 12 -14.62 -12.03 3.47
N GLN A 13 -13.87 -12.49 4.49
CA GLN A 13 -13.40 -13.89 4.56
C GLN A 13 -14.55 -14.89 4.55
N VAL A 14 -15.60 -14.65 5.36
CA VAL A 14 -16.79 -15.51 5.43
C VAL A 14 -17.53 -15.56 4.09
N LEU A 15 -17.57 -14.45 3.35
CA LEU A 15 -18.19 -14.41 2.02
C LEU A 15 -17.37 -15.18 0.97
N LEU A 16 -16.04 -15.13 1.07
CA LEU A 16 -15.14 -15.81 0.13
C LEU A 16 -15.15 -17.33 0.31
N SER A 17 -15.21 -17.83 1.56
CA SER A 17 -15.27 -19.27 1.84
C SER A 17 -16.51 -19.93 1.23
N LYS A 18 -17.65 -19.23 1.24
CA LYS A 18 -18.91 -19.69 0.62
C LYS A 18 -18.83 -19.81 -0.91
N ARG A 19 -17.97 -19.04 -1.58
CA ARG A 19 -17.86 -19.00 -3.05
C ARG A 19 -16.78 -19.91 -3.64
N ARG A 20 -16.14 -20.77 -2.84
CA ARG A 20 -15.04 -21.69 -3.25
C ARG A 20 -13.87 -21.02 -4.00
N LYS A 21 -13.73 -19.69 -3.93
CA LYS A 21 -12.57 -18.96 -4.48
C LYS A 21 -11.51 -18.80 -3.39
N LYS A 22 -10.46 -19.62 -3.46
CA LYS A 22 -9.27 -19.50 -2.61
C LYS A 22 -8.37 -18.36 -3.12
N ARG A 23 -8.65 -17.13 -2.71
CA ARG A 23 -7.68 -16.03 -2.80
C ARG A 23 -7.40 -15.52 -1.40
N ASP A 24 -6.13 -15.22 -1.12
CA ASP A 24 -5.69 -14.80 0.20
C ASP A 24 -6.32 -13.46 0.61
N LEU A 25 -6.65 -13.33 1.89
CA LEU A 25 -7.26 -12.13 2.47
C LEU A 25 -6.41 -10.88 2.25
N CYS A 26 -5.08 -11.04 2.29
CA CYS A 26 -4.12 -9.97 2.03
C CYS A 26 -4.32 -9.34 0.64
N THR A 27 -4.75 -10.13 -0.35
CA THR A 27 -5.05 -9.63 -1.71
C THR A 27 -6.17 -8.60 -1.68
N TYR A 28 -7.24 -8.86 -0.92
CA TYR A 28 -8.39 -7.98 -0.80
C TYR A 28 -8.10 -6.79 0.11
N CYS A 29 -7.46 -7.05 1.27
CA CYS A 29 -7.06 -5.99 2.20
C CYS A 29 -6.24 -4.91 1.50
N GLY A 30 -5.26 -5.29 0.68
CA GLY A 30 -4.45 -4.33 -0.08
C GLY A 30 -5.27 -3.49 -1.07
N VAL A 31 -6.27 -4.07 -1.74
CA VAL A 31 -7.17 -3.34 -2.65
C VAL A 31 -8.00 -2.33 -1.88
N PHE A 32 -8.66 -2.77 -0.81
CA PHE A 32 -9.53 -1.91 0.00
C PHE A 32 -8.75 -0.80 0.70
N ARG A 33 -7.54 -1.07 1.20
CA ARG A 33 -6.69 -0.04 1.82
C ARG A 33 -6.32 1.06 0.83
N ARG A 34 -5.96 0.70 -0.41
CA ARG A 34 -5.66 1.69 -1.47
C ARG A 34 -6.90 2.48 -1.89
N GLN A 35 -8.07 1.83 -1.96
CA GLN A 35 -9.32 2.52 -2.26
C GLN A 35 -9.70 3.51 -1.15
N ALA A 36 -9.66 3.07 0.11
CA ALA A 36 -9.92 3.93 1.27
C ALA A 36 -9.02 5.17 1.28
N LEU A 37 -7.71 4.99 1.11
CA LEU A 37 -6.76 6.12 1.05
C LEU A 37 -7.10 7.10 -0.08
N ASN A 38 -7.54 6.62 -1.24
CA ASN A 38 -7.90 7.48 -2.35
C ASN A 38 -9.24 8.19 -2.15
N ILE A 39 -10.22 7.56 -1.48
CA ILE A 39 -11.50 8.17 -1.14
C ILE A 39 -11.26 9.33 -0.19
N VAL A 40 -10.62 9.06 0.95
CA VAL A 40 -10.32 10.08 1.97
C VAL A 40 -9.45 11.20 1.40
N ALA A 41 -8.41 10.87 0.62
CA ALA A 41 -7.58 11.91 0.00
C ALA A 41 -8.35 12.83 -0.96
N ARG A 42 -9.42 12.35 -1.59
CA ARG A 42 -10.27 13.19 -2.44
C ARG A 42 -11.22 14.05 -1.63
N GLU A 43 -11.80 13.48 -0.57
CA GLU A 43 -12.70 14.20 0.35
C GLU A 43 -11.98 15.36 1.03
N GLU A 44 -10.72 15.15 1.44
CA GLU A 44 -9.85 16.17 2.05
C GLU A 44 -9.19 17.12 1.04
N GLY A 45 -9.45 16.98 -0.26
CA GLY A 45 -8.85 17.83 -1.30
C GLY A 45 -7.32 17.70 -1.44
N ALA A 46 -6.74 16.58 -0.99
CA ALA A 46 -5.30 16.37 -1.00
C ALA A 46 -4.73 16.28 -2.43
N THR A 47 -3.55 16.85 -2.65
CA THR A 47 -2.88 16.80 -3.96
C THR A 47 -2.06 15.52 -4.16
N LYS A 48 -1.63 14.88 -3.07
CA LYS A 48 -0.80 13.66 -3.05
C LYS A 48 -1.08 12.83 -1.80
N VAL A 49 -0.84 11.53 -1.88
CA VAL A 49 -0.82 10.62 -0.72
C VAL A 49 0.60 10.10 -0.51
N ALA A 50 1.21 10.46 0.61
CA ALA A 50 2.50 9.90 1.02
C ALA A 50 2.31 8.53 1.68
N THR A 51 3.15 7.58 1.31
CA THR A 51 3.20 6.25 1.92
C THR A 51 4.60 5.97 2.47
N GLY A 52 4.68 5.22 3.57
CA GLY A 52 5.93 4.96 4.29
C GLY A 52 6.85 3.89 3.68
N HIS A 53 6.71 3.58 2.39
CA HIS A 53 7.58 2.58 1.76
C HIS A 53 9.03 3.06 1.75
N ASN A 54 9.94 2.27 2.32
CA ASN A 54 11.37 2.53 2.43
C ASN A 54 12.16 1.89 1.27
N LEU A 55 13.49 2.01 1.28
CA LEU A 55 14.35 1.43 0.24
C LEU A 55 14.25 -0.10 0.17
N ASP A 56 14.23 -0.77 1.32
CA ASP A 56 14.15 -2.23 1.43
C ASP A 56 12.83 -2.75 0.83
N ASP A 57 11.70 -2.07 1.08
CA ASP A 57 10.40 -2.36 0.44
C ASP A 57 10.47 -2.29 -1.09
N MET A 58 11.16 -1.27 -1.61
CA MET A 58 11.34 -1.07 -3.05
C MET A 58 12.16 -2.21 -3.66
N VAL A 59 13.28 -2.54 -3.02
CA VAL A 59 14.19 -3.61 -3.46
C VAL A 59 13.50 -4.97 -3.38
N GLN A 60 12.82 -5.28 -2.28
CA GLN A 60 12.07 -6.53 -2.14
C GLN A 60 10.99 -6.66 -3.22
N THR A 61 10.24 -5.59 -3.49
CA THR A 61 9.24 -5.59 -4.56
C THR A 61 9.87 -5.79 -5.93
N LEU A 62 11.02 -5.17 -6.20
CA LEU A 62 11.77 -5.36 -7.44
C LEU A 62 12.18 -6.83 -7.63
N PHE A 63 12.82 -7.42 -6.62
CA PHE A 63 13.27 -8.82 -6.67
C PHE A 63 12.11 -9.79 -6.85
N MET A 64 11.00 -9.62 -6.11
CA MET A 64 9.82 -10.46 -6.28
C MET A 64 9.27 -10.44 -7.71
N ASN A 65 9.21 -9.26 -8.34
CA ASN A 65 8.70 -9.14 -9.70
C ASN A 65 9.71 -9.65 -10.74
N LEU A 66 11.01 -9.45 -10.50
CA LEU A 66 12.08 -9.99 -11.34
C LEU A 66 12.05 -11.52 -11.37
N ILE A 67 11.97 -12.17 -10.20
CA ILE A 67 11.91 -13.64 -10.08
C ILE A 67 10.66 -14.21 -10.77
N ARG A 68 9.54 -13.47 -10.75
CA ARG A 68 8.31 -13.86 -11.45
C ARG A 68 8.34 -13.58 -12.96
N GLY A 69 9.35 -12.87 -13.45
CA GLY A 69 9.42 -12.41 -14.85
C GLY A 69 8.37 -11.35 -15.21
N ASP A 70 7.75 -10.68 -14.23
CA ASP A 70 6.72 -9.66 -14.48
C ASP A 70 7.36 -8.28 -14.72
N MET A 71 7.85 -8.11 -15.95
CA MET A 71 8.47 -6.86 -16.40
C MET A 71 7.52 -5.65 -16.32
N SER A 72 6.21 -5.88 -16.48
CA SER A 72 5.19 -4.82 -16.37
C SER A 72 5.02 -4.35 -14.93
N ALA A 73 5.03 -5.27 -13.95
CA ALA A 73 5.06 -4.91 -12.54
C ALA A 73 6.34 -4.17 -12.16
N MET A 74 7.50 -4.57 -12.68
CA MET A 74 8.75 -3.85 -12.46
C MET A 74 8.71 -2.42 -13.02
N ALA A 75 8.25 -2.23 -14.26
CA ALA A 75 8.13 -0.91 -14.85
C ALA A 75 7.21 0.02 -14.03
N ARG A 76 6.09 -0.53 -13.52
CA ARG A 76 5.16 0.21 -12.64
C ARG A 76 5.77 0.61 -11.29
N LEU A 77 6.81 -0.06 -10.81
CA LEU A 77 7.46 0.28 -9.54
C LEU A 77 8.13 1.66 -9.59
N PHE A 78 8.72 2.01 -10.74
CA PHE A 78 9.43 3.28 -10.96
C PHE A 78 8.59 4.32 -11.71
N SER A 79 7.42 3.92 -12.22
CA SER A 79 6.51 4.83 -12.90
C SER A 79 5.81 5.75 -11.91
N LYS A 80 5.67 7.03 -12.27
CA LYS A 80 4.84 7.97 -11.50
C LYS A 80 3.40 7.45 -11.47
N SER A 81 2.78 7.48 -10.29
CA SER A 81 1.36 7.15 -10.16
C SER A 81 0.57 8.06 -11.10
N PRO A 82 -0.31 7.53 -11.96
CA PRO A 82 -1.09 8.36 -12.86
C PRO A 82 -1.94 9.32 -12.05
N SER A 83 -1.81 10.61 -12.33
CA SER A 83 -2.72 11.64 -11.84
C SER A 83 -3.89 11.69 -12.82
N THR A 84 -5.03 11.16 -12.42
CA THR A 84 -6.28 11.29 -13.16
C THR A 84 -7.27 12.01 -12.27
N ARG A 85 -8.34 12.60 -12.84
CA ARG A 85 -9.38 13.31 -12.07
C ARG A 85 -9.97 12.51 -10.89
N LYS A 86 -9.86 11.17 -10.93
CA LYS A 86 -10.38 10.26 -9.89
C LYS A 86 -9.29 9.63 -9.01
N LEU A 87 -8.01 9.78 -9.34
CA LEU A 87 -6.91 9.14 -8.63
C LEU A 87 -5.90 10.18 -8.13
N ILE A 88 -5.77 10.25 -6.80
CA ILE A 88 -4.74 11.07 -6.16
C ILE A 88 -3.39 10.35 -6.30
N PRO A 89 -2.35 11.01 -6.84
CA PRO A 89 -1.05 10.39 -7.03
C PRO A 89 -0.41 10.03 -5.69
N ARG A 90 0.18 8.83 -5.62
CA ARG A 90 0.95 8.38 -4.46
C ARG A 90 2.43 8.71 -4.60
N ILE A 91 3.04 9.11 -3.50
CA ILE A 91 4.49 9.34 -3.38
C ILE A 91 5.10 8.48 -2.28
N ARG A 92 6.41 8.25 -2.38
CA ARG A 92 7.21 7.45 -1.44
C ARG A 92 8.45 8.24 -1.03
N PRO A 93 8.33 9.18 -0.07
CA PRO A 93 9.45 10.04 0.33
C PRO A 93 10.66 9.25 0.86
N LEU A 94 10.41 8.09 1.47
CA LEU A 94 11.43 7.24 2.09
C LEU A 94 12.03 6.19 1.16
N ALA A 95 11.70 6.21 -0.14
CA ALA A 95 12.13 5.17 -1.09
C ALA A 95 13.66 5.07 -1.30
N ARG A 96 14.44 6.00 -0.73
CA ARG A 96 15.91 6.03 -0.77
C ARG A 96 16.56 5.90 0.61
N VAL A 97 15.76 5.66 1.65
CA VAL A 97 16.21 5.53 3.04
C VAL A 97 16.01 4.07 3.43
N SER A 98 17.03 3.45 4.01
CA SER A 98 16.94 2.06 4.46
C SER A 98 15.96 1.89 5.62
N GLU A 99 15.41 0.69 5.76
CA GLU A 99 14.56 0.33 6.91
C GLU A 99 15.29 0.61 8.22
N LYS A 100 16.58 0.24 8.30
CA LYS A 100 17.44 0.49 9.47
C LYS A 100 17.47 1.97 9.85
N GLU A 101 17.68 2.86 8.88
CA GLU A 101 17.70 4.31 9.13
C GLU A 101 16.33 4.82 9.58
N THR A 102 15.25 4.39 8.93
CA THR A 102 13.89 4.78 9.34
C THR A 102 13.55 4.32 10.76
N THR A 103 13.99 3.11 11.13
CA THR A 103 13.77 2.53 12.46
C THR A 103 14.57 3.27 13.53
N VAL A 104 15.86 3.54 13.29
CA VAL A 104 16.69 4.32 14.22
C VAL A 104 16.11 5.72 14.42
N GLN A 105 15.66 6.37 13.35
CA GLN A 105 15.05 7.69 13.43
C GLN A 105 13.74 7.67 14.24
N ALA A 106 12.90 6.65 14.05
CA ALA A 106 11.65 6.50 14.81
C ALA A 106 11.92 6.30 16.31
N LEU A 107 12.93 5.51 16.67
CA LEU A 107 13.35 5.30 18.06
C LEU A 107 13.89 6.58 18.70
N LEU A 108 14.76 7.32 17.99
CA LEU A 108 15.35 8.56 18.48
C LEU A 108 14.31 9.66 18.71
N LEU A 109 13.29 9.70 17.87
CA LEU A 109 12.17 10.64 17.97
C LEU A 109 11.04 10.16 18.88
N GLU A 110 11.21 9.01 19.54
CA GLU A 110 10.20 8.39 20.41
C GLU A 110 8.83 8.20 19.73
N ILE A 111 8.84 7.94 18.42
CA ILE A 111 7.62 7.70 17.65
C ILE A 111 7.09 6.30 18.02
N PRO A 112 5.84 6.18 18.49
CA PRO A 112 5.25 4.87 18.79
C PRO A 112 5.11 4.07 17.50
N ALA A 113 5.83 2.96 17.40
CA ALA A 113 5.81 2.07 16.26
C ALA A 113 5.69 0.61 16.73
N HIS A 114 5.01 -0.20 15.92
CA HIS A 114 5.00 -1.65 16.07
C HIS A 114 6.09 -2.21 15.17
N PHE A 115 7.16 -2.70 15.79
CA PHE A 115 8.24 -3.43 15.14
C PHE A 115 7.95 -4.94 15.14
#